data_AF-A0A2V4HIA6-F1
#
_entry.id   AF-A0A2V4HIA6-F1
#
_cell.length_a   1.000
_cell.length_b   1.000
_cell.length_c   1.000
_cell.angle_alpha   90.00
_cell.angle_beta   90.00
_cell.angle_gamma   90.00
#
_symmetry.space_group_name_H-M   'P 1'
#
loop_
_entity.id
_entity.type
_entity.pdbx_description
1 polymer ?
#
loop_
_entity_poly.entity_id
_entity_poly.type
_entity_poly.pdbx_seq_one_letter_code
_entity_poly.pdbx_strand_id
1 'polypeptide(L)'
;MVGFHPINKTMTAGTFMFIGSMLIIALGALFHYLRYSASLYLSFFFYGLGIFFLSAIVLFIGALLAAKSGKLQRRASDIWNNRKLK
;
A
#
# COMPACT_ATOMS: atom_id res chain seq x y z
N MET A 1 24.30 -8.14 -5.04
CA MET A 1 22.90 -7.80 -5.37
C MET A 1 22.02 -8.45 -4.31
N VAL A 2 21.37 -7.65 -3.44
CA VAL A 2 20.60 -8.19 -2.30
C VAL A 2 19.41 -8.98 -2.87
N GLY A 3 19.43 -10.30 -2.73
CA GLY A 3 18.38 -11.18 -3.24
C GLY A 3 17.02 -10.72 -2.73
N PHE A 4 16.17 -10.21 -3.63
CA PHE A 4 14.82 -9.81 -3.29
C PHE A 4 14.04 -11.07 -2.89
N HIS A 5 13.93 -11.29 -1.58
CA HIS A 5 13.05 -12.32 -1.05
C HIS A 5 11.63 -12.08 -1.60
N PRO A 6 10.88 -13.10 -2.03
CA PRO A 6 9.57 -12.95 -2.67
C PRO A 6 8.61 -12.04 -1.86
N ILE A 7 8.65 -12.16 -0.53
CA ILE A 7 7.94 -11.29 0.42
C ILE A 7 8.19 -9.79 0.17
N ASN A 8 9.44 -9.38 -0.07
CA ASN A 8 9.77 -7.98 -0.33
C ASN A 8 9.17 -7.52 -1.66
N LYS A 9 9.17 -8.38 -2.68
CA LYS A 9 8.57 -8.05 -3.99
C LYS A 9 7.05 -7.89 -3.88
N THR A 10 6.39 -8.80 -3.15
CA THR A 10 4.94 -8.74 -2.88
C THR A 10 4.56 -7.51 -2.05
N MET A 11 5.33 -7.19 -1.00
CA MET A 11 5.10 -5.99 -0.20
C MET A 11 5.27 -4.72 -1.03
N THR A 12 6.32 -4.62 -1.84
CA THR A 12 6.54 -3.46 -2.71
C THR A 12 5.40 -3.28 -3.71
N ALA A 13 4.97 -4.35 -4.38
CA ALA A 13 3.85 -4.31 -5.31
C ALA A 13 2.54 -3.90 -4.60
N GLY A 14 2.26 -4.48 -3.43
CA GLY A 14 1.10 -4.12 -2.60
C GLY A 14 1.10 -2.64 -2.22
N THR A 15 2.26 -2.08 -1.84
CA THR A 15 2.38 -0.66 -1.48
C THR A 15 2.13 0.25 -2.68
N PHE A 16 2.69 -0.06 -3.85
CA PHE A 16 2.43 0.72 -5.06
C PHE A 16 0.96 0.66 -5.49
N MET A 17 0.33 -0.52 -5.41
CA MET A 17 -1.10 -0.67 -5.69
C MET A 17 -1.94 0.12 -4.68
N PHE A 18 -1.56 0.13 -3.40
CA PHE A 18 -2.24 0.91 -2.36
C PHE A 18 -2.17 2.41 -2.64
N ILE A 19 -0.98 2.96 -2.89
CA ILE A 19 -0.82 4.37 -3.22
C ILE A 19 -1.59 4.74 -4.51
N GLY A 20 -1.47 3.91 -5.55
CA GLY A 20 -2.21 4.09 -6.80
C GLY A 20 -3.72 4.10 -6.58
N SER A 21 -4.24 3.20 -5.75
CA SER A 21 -5.67 3.15 -5.42
C SER A 21 -6.16 4.42 -4.72
N MET A 22 -5.36 5.00 -3.82
CA MET A 22 -5.69 6.26 -3.15
C MET A 22 -5.79 7.42 -4.14
N LEU A 23 -4.90 7.48 -5.14
CA LEU A 23 -4.96 8.48 -6.20
C LEU A 23 -6.25 8.36 -7.02
N ILE A 24 -6.63 7.14 -7.38
CA ILE A 24 -7.85 6.87 -8.15
C ILE A 24 -9.12 7.21 -7.34
N ILE A 25 -9.15 6.87 -6.05
CA ILE A 25 -10.24 7.28 -5.14
C ILE A 25 -10.32 8.81 -5.04
N ALA A 26 -9.17 9.49 -4.86
CA ALA A 26 -9.11 10.94 -4.78
C ALA A 26 -9.58 11.61 -6.07
N LEU A 27 -9.24 11.05 -7.24
CA LEU A 27 -9.76 11.52 -8.54
C LEU A 27 -11.27 11.34 -8.66
N GLY A 28 -11.81 10.19 -8.22
CA GLY A 28 -13.26 9.97 -8.14
C GLY A 28 -13.94 11.02 -7.25
N ALA A 29 -13.40 11.28 -6.06
CA ALA A 29 -13.93 12.30 -5.15
C ALA A 29 -13.83 13.72 -5.74
N LEU A 30 -12.73 14.04 -6.42
CA LEU A 30 -12.54 15.32 -7.09
C LEU A 30 -13.55 15.53 -8.24
N PHE A 31 -13.76 14.52 -9.08
CA PHE A 31 -14.75 14.60 -10.15
C PHE A 31 -16.18 14.71 -9.62
N HIS A 32 -16.48 14.08 -8.48
CA HIS A 32 -17.74 14.29 -7.78
C HIS A 32 -17.90 15.75 -7.32
N TYR A 33 -16.88 16.32 -6.69
CA TYR A 33 -16.87 17.72 -6.25
C TYR A 33 -17.04 18.71 -7.42
N LEU A 34 -16.38 18.45 -8.54
CA LEU A 34 -16.48 19.25 -9.77
C LEU A 34 -17.78 19.01 -10.56
N ARG A 35 -18.72 18.21 -10.05
CA ARG A 35 -20.02 17.90 -10.66
C ARG A 35 -19.92 17.29 -12.06
N TYR A 36 -18.89 16.48 -12.31
CA TYR A 36 -18.85 15.64 -13.52
C TYR A 36 -19.96 14.57 -13.47
N SER A 37 -20.23 13.95 -14.62
CA SER A 37 -21.20 12.86 -14.72
C SER A 37 -20.94 11.75 -13.69
N ALA A 38 -22.02 11.23 -13.09
CA ALA A 38 -21.99 10.08 -12.21
C ALA A 38 -21.32 8.85 -12.84
N SER A 39 -21.46 8.68 -14.16
CA SER A 39 -20.79 7.60 -14.88
C SER A 39 -19.26 7.66 -14.77
N LEU A 40 -18.67 8.85 -14.62
CA LEU A 40 -17.24 9.03 -14.46
C LEU A 40 -16.82 8.89 -13.00
N TYR A 41 -17.32 9.77 -12.11
CA TYR A 41 -16.80 9.83 -10.74
C TYR A 41 -17.06 8.54 -9.95
N LEU A 42 -18.21 7.90 -10.18
CA LEU A 42 -18.61 6.71 -9.45
C LEU A 42 -17.75 5.51 -9.87
N SER A 43 -17.44 5.40 -11.16
CA SER A 43 -16.55 4.38 -11.71
C SER A 43 -15.14 4.50 -11.14
N PHE A 44 -14.54 5.69 -11.18
CA PHE A 44 -13.21 5.92 -10.58
C PHE A 44 -13.20 5.62 -9.08
N PHE A 45 -14.20 6.10 -8.36
CA PHE A 45 -14.29 5.88 -6.91
C PHE A 45 -14.37 4.39 -6.56
N PHE A 46 -15.28 3.62 -7.18
CA PHE A 46 -15.44 2.20 -6.87
C PHE A 46 -14.28 1.33 -7.37
N TYR A 47 -13.71 1.62 -8.54
CA TYR A 47 -12.50 0.91 -8.99
C TYR A 47 -11.33 1.15 -8.04
N GLY A 48 -11.11 2.41 -7.65
CA GLY A 48 -10.10 2.77 -6.67
C GLY A 48 -10.33 2.05 -5.34
N LEU A 49 -11.58 2.03 -4.85
CA LEU A 49 -11.96 1.34 -3.62
C LEU A 49 -11.68 -0.17 -3.67
N GLY A 50 -11.99 -0.83 -4.79
CA GLY A 50 -11.72 -2.26 -4.97
C GLY A 50 -10.22 -2.59 -4.92
N ILE A 51 -9.40 -1.80 -5.63
CA ILE A 51 -7.94 -1.97 -5.63
C ILE A 51 -7.36 -1.65 -4.24
N PHE A 52 -7.94 -0.68 -3.54
CA PHE A 52 -7.56 -0.34 -2.17
C PHE A 52 -7.74 -1.55 -1.23
N PHE A 53 -8.90 -2.20 -1.25
CA PHE A 53 -9.12 -3.38 -0.42
C PHE A 53 -8.20 -4.54 -0.79
N LEU A 54 -8.00 -4.79 -2.10
CA LEU A 54 -7.09 -5.85 -2.55
C LEU A 54 -5.66 -5.59 -2.08
N SER A 55 -5.16 -4.36 -2.24
CA SER A 55 -3.82 -3.99 -1.81
C SER A 55 -3.66 -4.04 -0.29
N ALA A 56 -4.68 -3.64 0.48
CA ALA A 56 -4.68 -3.75 1.93
C ALA A 56 -4.55 -5.22 2.40
N ILE A 57 -5.26 -6.16 1.75
CA ILE A 57 -5.14 -7.60 2.05
C ILE A 57 -3.71 -8.09 1.75
N VAL A 58 -3.15 -7.74 0.59
CA VAL A 58 -1.79 -8.14 0.20
C VAL A 58 -0.74 -7.59 1.18
N LEU A 59 -0.87 -6.32 1.57
CA LEU A 59 0.00 -5.69 2.55
C LEU A 59 -0.13 -6.33 3.93
N PHE A 60 -1.35 -6.64 4.36
CA PHE A 60 -1.60 -7.31 5.63
C PHE A 60 -0.96 -8.69 5.68
N ILE A 61 -1.12 -9.51 4.64
CA ILE A 61 -0.47 -10.83 4.54
C ILE A 61 1.05 -10.68 4.51
N GLY A 62 1.58 -9.72 3.72
CA GLY A 62 3.00 -9.41 3.66
C GLY A 62 3.57 -9.03 5.04
N ALA A 63 2.84 -8.20 5.79
CA ALA A 63 3.22 -7.78 7.13
C ALA A 63 3.19 -8.95 8.13
N LEU A 64 2.18 -9.82 8.08
CA LEU A 64 2.12 -11.04 8.91
C LEU A 64 3.31 -11.97 8.64
N LEU A 65 3.66 -12.19 7.37
CA LEU A 65 4.82 -13.02 6.99
C LEU A 65 6.14 -12.36 7.41
N ALA A 66 6.25 -11.04 7.29
CA ALA A 66 7.41 -10.29 7.73
C ALA A 66 7.58 -10.32 9.26
N ALA A 67 6.49 -10.26 10.01
CA ALA A 67 6.47 -10.39 11.47
C ALA A 67 6.89 -11.81 11.89
N LYS A 68 6.28 -12.85 11.30
CA LYS A 68 6.61 -14.25 11.61
C LYS A 68 8.07 -14.62 11.29
N SER A 69 8.65 -14.03 10.24
CA SER A 69 10.05 -14.27 9.87
C SER A 69 11.07 -13.49 10.73
N GLY A 70 10.63 -12.69 11.71
CA GLY A 70 11.51 -11.86 12.54
C GLY A 70 12.19 -10.70 11.79
N LYS A 71 12.00 -10.59 10.47
CA LYS A 71 12.59 -9.54 9.63
C LYS A 71 12.06 -8.15 10.02
N LEU A 72 10.78 -8.06 10.38
CA LEU A 72 10.17 -6.79 10.80
C LEU A 72 10.78 -6.30 12.13
N GLN A 73 10.95 -7.20 13.10
CA GLN A 73 11.59 -6.89 14.39
C GLN A 73 13.06 -6.49 14.23
N ARG A 74 13.83 -7.23 13.41
CA ARG A 74 15.24 -6.88 13.14
C ARG A 74 15.36 -5.48 12.52
N ARG A 75 14.57 -5.19 11.48
CA ARG A 75 14.57 -3.86 10.84
C ARG A 75 14.11 -2.74 11.78
N ALA A 76 13.07 -2.97 12.58
CA ALA A 76 12.61 -1.98 13.55
C ALA A 76 13.68 -1.70 14.62
N SER A 77 14.35 -2.74 15.12
CA SER A 77 15.48 -2.63 16.05
C SER A 77 16.64 -1.84 15.44
N ASP A 78 17.02 -2.13 14.19
CA ASP A 78 18.10 -1.41 13.48
C ASP A 78 17.78 0.07 13.31
N ILE A 79 16.53 0.43 12.98
CA ILE A 79 16.09 1.83 12.86
C ILE A 79 16.13 2.54 14.22
N TRP A 80 15.73 1.85 15.28
CA TRP A 80 15.72 2.40 16.64
C TRP A 80 17.13 2.59 17.19
N ASN A 81 18.02 1.60 17.01
CA ASN A 81 19.40 1.65 17.49
C ASN A 81 20.24 2.66 16.69
N ASN A 82 20.05 2.77 15.37
CA ASN A 82 20.74 3.81 14.59
C ASN A 82 20.29 5.23 14.95
N ARG A 83 19.09 5.41 15.53
CA ARG A 83 18.66 6.71 16.06
C ARG A 83 19.30 7.08 17.40
N LYS A 84 19.87 6.13 18.14
CA LYS A 84 20.62 6.42 19.38
C LYS A 84 22.09 6.79 19.13
N LEU A 85 22.61 6.48 17.95
CA LEU A 85 24.00 6.76 17.55
C LEU A 85 24.13 8.09 16.78
N LYS A 86 23.04 8.83 16.62
CA LYS A 86 22.98 10.20 16.10
C LYS A 86 22.49 11.13 17.19
#